data_AF-A0A510G6A7-F1
#
_entry.id   AF-A0A510G6A7-F1
#
_cell.length_a   1.000
_cell.length_b   1.000
_cell.length_c   1.000
_cell.angle_alpha   90.00
_cell.angle_beta   90.00
_cell.angle_gamma   90.00
#
_symmetry.space_group_name_H-M   'P 1'
#
loop_
_entity.id
_entity.type
_entity.pdbx_description
1 polymer ?
#
loop_
_entity_poly.entity_id
_entity_poly.type
_entity_poly.pdbx_seq_one_letter_code
_entity_poly.pdbx_strand_id
1 'polypeptide(L)'
;MARKTRCLSPIATTLKAENIVWRLKGFTDKGDKPIFGIEKAICSSRPILIVEGEKAAVAAAKILPEYDVVSWMGGSNAADKVNWGQLKGRDVTIWPDNDQPGFKAADIIKDKLNKANDHIGFVSVVDPPRLKFNGSFHKDLLPEKWDLADRLPKGMTIANVKEAIENVRSAHLDMQQIQSVIQNTNFKLTNMLAEEPSEATDKARSVDQEVQ
;
A
#
# COMPACT_ATOMS: atom_id res chain seq x y z
N MET A 1 53.14 -31.00 74.92
CA MET A 1 51.91 -30.65 74.16
C MET A 1 52.23 -29.51 73.22
N ALA A 2 52.30 -29.75 71.91
CA ALA A 2 52.44 -28.71 70.89
C ALA A 2 51.44 -29.03 69.77
N ARG A 3 50.42 -28.16 69.61
CA ARG A 3 49.32 -28.33 68.66
C ARG A 3 49.82 -28.05 67.24
N LYS A 4 49.59 -29.00 66.34
CA LYS A 4 49.90 -28.93 64.91
C LYS A 4 48.89 -28.00 64.23
N THR A 5 49.29 -26.77 63.94
CA THR A 5 48.45 -25.80 63.22
C THR A 5 48.28 -26.26 61.76
N ARG A 6 47.04 -26.48 61.36
CA ARG A 6 46.65 -26.97 60.03
C ARG A 6 46.64 -25.77 59.07
N CYS A 7 47.45 -25.79 58.01
CA CYS A 7 47.37 -24.82 56.92
C CYS A 7 45.99 -24.87 56.26
N LEU A 8 45.32 -23.73 56.16
CA LEU A 8 44.11 -23.57 55.37
C LEU A 8 44.52 -23.35 53.89
N SER A 9 44.02 -24.18 53.00
CA SER A 9 44.14 -24.00 51.55
C SER A 9 43.17 -22.92 51.05
N PRO A 10 43.55 -22.07 50.08
CA PRO A 10 42.64 -21.09 49.52
C PRO A 10 41.60 -21.77 48.64
N ILE A 11 40.33 -21.45 48.88
CA ILE A 11 39.18 -21.82 48.05
C ILE A 11 39.29 -21.00 46.77
N ALA A 12 39.66 -21.64 45.65
CA ALA A 12 39.59 -21.03 44.33
C ALA A 12 38.13 -21.09 43.84
N THR A 13 37.41 -19.98 43.93
CA THR A 13 36.11 -19.81 43.28
C THR A 13 36.34 -19.53 41.79
N THR A 14 36.14 -20.53 40.94
CA THR A 14 36.11 -20.32 39.49
C THR A 14 34.84 -19.55 39.12
N LEU A 15 34.96 -18.25 38.89
CA LEU A 15 33.91 -17.48 38.21
C LEU A 15 33.81 -17.99 36.77
N LYS A 16 32.71 -18.67 36.43
CA LYS A 16 32.40 -18.96 35.03
C LYS A 16 32.14 -17.63 34.34
N ALA A 17 32.98 -17.26 33.38
CA ALA A 17 32.70 -16.16 32.48
C ALA A 17 31.40 -16.47 31.72
N GLU A 18 30.36 -15.68 31.97
CA GLU A 18 29.15 -15.75 31.17
C GLU A 18 29.50 -15.33 29.74
N ASN A 19 29.27 -16.22 28.77
CA ASN A 19 29.54 -15.93 27.36
C ASN A 19 28.55 -14.85 26.88
N ILE A 20 29.00 -13.60 26.85
CA ILE A 20 28.27 -12.50 26.23
C ILE A 20 28.33 -12.69 24.70
N VAL A 21 27.24 -13.19 24.13
CA VAL A 21 27.08 -13.34 22.69
C VAL A 21 26.12 -12.29 22.16
N TRP A 22 26.53 -11.56 21.13
CA TRP A 22 25.63 -10.71 20.37
C TRP A 22 24.56 -11.60 19.72
N ARG A 23 23.29 -11.34 20.03
CA ARG A 23 22.16 -11.92 19.30
C ARG A 23 21.35 -10.80 18.68
N LEU A 24 21.06 -10.94 17.39
CA LEU A 24 20.12 -10.06 16.72
C LEU A 24 18.73 -10.32 17.31
N LYS A 25 18.29 -9.45 18.21
CA LYS A 25 16.92 -9.45 18.71
C LYS A 25 16.11 -8.55 17.78
N GLY A 26 15.49 -9.16 16.77
CA GLY A 26 14.63 -8.43 15.83
C GLY A 26 13.47 -7.75 16.55
N PHE A 27 12.79 -6.84 15.85
CA PHE A 27 11.52 -6.28 16.33
C PHE A 27 10.55 -7.43 16.64
N THR A 28 9.86 -7.32 17.78
CA THR A 28 8.87 -8.32 18.17
C THR A 28 7.76 -8.35 17.13
N ASP A 29 7.23 -9.54 16.78
CA ASP A 29 6.02 -9.66 15.96
C ASP A 29 4.75 -9.12 16.66
N LYS A 30 4.88 -8.67 17.91
CA LYS A 30 3.83 -8.00 18.67
C LYS A 30 3.80 -6.52 18.27
N GLY A 31 3.05 -6.19 17.22
CA GLY A 31 2.80 -4.81 16.80
C GLY A 31 3.02 -4.60 15.30
N ASP A 32 2.52 -3.47 14.81
CA ASP A 32 2.69 -3.09 13.41
C ASP A 32 4.14 -2.69 13.13
N LYS A 33 4.66 -3.12 11.99
CA LYS A 33 5.96 -2.68 11.51
C LYS A 33 5.89 -1.21 11.11
N PRO A 34 6.91 -0.40 11.46
CA PRO A 34 6.96 1.01 11.07
C PRO A 34 7.08 1.18 9.56
N ILE A 35 6.51 2.27 9.09
CA ILE A 35 6.67 2.78 7.73
C ILE A 35 7.90 3.70 7.73
N PHE A 36 8.88 3.39 6.88
CA PHE A 36 10.04 4.23 6.66
C PHE A 36 9.64 5.47 5.83
N GLY A 37 10.04 6.67 6.27
CA GLY A 37 9.74 7.94 5.58
C GLY A 37 8.38 8.56 5.93
N ILE A 38 7.64 7.95 6.86
CA ILE A 38 6.30 8.41 7.28
C ILE A 38 6.32 9.84 7.84
N GLU A 39 7.40 10.24 8.50
CA GLU A 39 7.57 11.56 9.09
C GLU A 39 7.52 12.67 8.04
N LYS A 40 8.02 12.39 6.84
CA LYS A 40 7.98 13.34 5.71
C LYS A 40 6.60 13.34 5.07
N ALA A 41 6.04 12.15 4.88
CA ALA A 41 4.72 11.99 4.28
C ALA A 41 3.63 12.71 5.08
N ILE A 42 3.64 12.64 6.41
CA ILE A 42 2.62 13.31 7.25
C ILE A 42 2.72 14.84 7.19
N CYS A 43 3.92 15.40 7.05
CA CYS A 43 4.14 16.85 7.04
C CYS A 43 3.90 17.51 5.68
N SER A 44 3.55 16.74 4.64
CA SER A 44 3.46 17.21 3.27
C SER A 44 2.14 16.77 2.62
N SER A 45 1.64 17.58 1.67
CA SER A 45 0.46 17.28 0.87
C SER A 45 0.79 16.61 -0.47
N ARG A 46 2.05 16.22 -0.68
CA ARG A 46 2.50 15.55 -1.91
C ARG A 46 1.89 14.15 -2.02
N PRO A 47 1.74 13.63 -3.25
CA PRO A 47 1.41 12.23 -3.47
C PRO A 47 2.49 11.32 -2.88
N ILE A 48 2.07 10.16 -2.41
CA ILE A 48 2.94 9.18 -1.77
C ILE A 48 3.35 8.13 -2.80
N LEU A 49 4.64 7.82 -2.82
CA LEU A 49 5.18 6.69 -3.58
C LEU A 49 5.64 5.60 -2.61
N ILE A 50 5.03 4.43 -2.67
CA ILE A 50 5.43 3.25 -1.89
C ILE A 50 6.37 2.40 -2.74
N VAL A 51 7.54 2.07 -2.22
CA VAL A 51 8.54 1.21 -2.88
C VAL A 51 9.00 0.09 -1.95
N GLU A 52 9.44 -1.04 -2.50
CA GLU A 52 10.02 -2.12 -1.69
C GLU A 52 11.47 -1.81 -1.29
N GLY A 53 11.76 -1.85 0.01
CA GLY A 53 13.09 -1.60 0.57
C GLY A 53 13.45 -0.14 0.86
N GLU A 54 14.12 0.10 1.99
CA GLU A 54 14.52 1.45 2.42
C GLU A 54 15.58 2.07 1.50
N LYS A 55 16.41 1.24 0.86
CA LYS A 55 17.42 1.70 -0.11
C LYS A 55 16.76 2.27 -1.36
N ALA A 56 15.77 1.57 -1.90
CA ALA A 56 14.97 2.06 -3.02
C ALA A 56 14.22 3.33 -2.64
N ALA A 57 13.67 3.42 -1.42
CA ALA A 57 13.00 4.64 -0.96
C ALA A 57 13.92 5.85 -0.95
N VAL A 58 15.15 5.70 -0.44
CA VAL A 58 16.15 6.78 -0.43
C VAL A 58 16.58 7.17 -1.84
N ALA A 59 16.73 6.21 -2.76
CA ALA A 59 17.08 6.48 -4.16
C ALA A 59 15.93 7.18 -4.89
N ALA A 60 14.71 6.64 -4.79
CA ALA A 60 13.50 7.18 -5.37
C ALA A 60 13.23 8.62 -4.89
N ALA A 61 13.40 8.92 -3.61
CA ALA A 61 13.22 10.27 -3.08
C ALA A 61 14.18 11.32 -3.70
N LYS A 62 15.34 10.90 -4.22
CA LYS A 62 16.29 11.79 -4.90
C LYS A 62 15.90 12.05 -6.35
N ILE A 63 15.38 11.04 -7.04
CA ILE A 63 14.99 11.13 -8.45
C ILE A 63 13.59 11.74 -8.63
N LEU A 64 12.74 11.63 -7.62
CA LEU A 64 11.33 12.05 -7.64
C LEU A 64 11.01 12.96 -6.44
N PRO A 65 11.53 14.20 -6.40
CA PRO A 65 11.38 15.11 -5.27
C PRO A 65 9.94 15.63 -5.05
N GLU A 66 9.08 15.49 -6.07
CA GLU A 66 7.65 15.80 -5.98
C GLU A 66 6.80 14.75 -5.22
N TYR A 67 7.37 13.58 -4.89
CA TYR A 67 6.66 12.52 -4.15
C TYR A 67 7.23 12.37 -2.74
N ASP A 68 6.36 12.07 -1.78
CA ASP A 68 6.78 11.58 -0.47
C ASP A 68 6.98 10.06 -0.57
N VAL A 69 8.24 9.65 -0.64
CA VAL A 69 8.58 8.23 -0.82
C VAL A 69 8.64 7.52 0.53
N VAL A 70 7.91 6.41 0.64
CA VAL A 70 7.88 5.57 1.83
C VAL A 70 8.15 4.10 1.50
N SER A 71 8.59 3.35 2.50
CA SER A 71 8.78 1.90 2.41
C SER A 71 8.48 1.24 3.75
N TRP A 72 8.69 -0.07 3.87
CA TRP A 72 8.48 -0.85 5.08
C TRP A 72 9.63 -1.79 5.37
N MET A 73 9.78 -2.14 6.64
CA MET A 73 10.85 -3.05 7.06
C MET A 73 10.47 -4.52 6.84
N GLY A 74 11.43 -5.33 6.40
CA GLY A 74 11.31 -6.79 6.35
C GLY A 74 10.91 -7.40 5.00
N GLY A 75 11.00 -6.62 3.91
CA GLY A 75 10.77 -7.07 2.53
C GLY A 75 9.32 -7.46 2.23
N SER A 76 9.09 -7.98 1.02
CA SER A 76 7.76 -8.38 0.50
C SER A 76 6.87 -9.15 1.48
N ASN A 77 7.39 -10.12 2.22
CA ASN A 77 6.63 -10.92 3.19
C ASN A 77 6.12 -10.14 4.42
N ALA A 78 6.69 -8.96 4.68
CA ALA A 78 6.36 -8.14 5.83
C ALA A 78 5.33 -7.04 5.52
N ALA A 79 4.94 -6.87 4.25
CA ALA A 79 3.98 -5.84 3.83
C ALA A 79 2.61 -5.98 4.54
N ASP A 80 2.20 -7.21 4.86
CA ASP A 80 0.99 -7.50 5.62
C ASP A 80 1.12 -7.17 7.12
N LYS A 81 2.32 -6.94 7.64
CA LYS A 81 2.52 -6.61 9.06
C LYS A 81 2.58 -5.11 9.33
N VAL A 82 2.26 -4.29 8.33
CA VAL A 82 2.32 -2.82 8.40
C VAL A 82 0.91 -2.25 8.50
N ASN A 83 0.74 -1.24 9.35
CA ASN A 83 -0.50 -0.48 9.42
C ASN A 83 -0.51 0.65 8.38
N TRP A 84 -0.98 0.30 7.18
CA TRP A 84 -1.17 1.22 6.05
C TRP A 84 -2.29 2.25 6.27
N GLY A 85 -3.13 2.09 7.29
CA GLY A 85 -4.18 3.06 7.64
C GLY A 85 -3.61 4.44 8.00
N GLN A 86 -2.33 4.53 8.34
CA GLN A 86 -1.61 5.80 8.52
C GLN A 86 -1.59 6.67 7.25
N LEU A 87 -1.80 6.08 6.07
CA LEU A 87 -1.85 6.75 4.77
C LEU A 87 -3.27 6.93 4.24
N LYS A 88 -4.30 6.74 5.08
CA LYS A 88 -5.71 6.89 4.69
C LYS A 88 -5.96 8.28 4.08
N GLY A 89 -6.72 8.31 2.99
CA GLY A 89 -7.11 9.55 2.29
C GLY A 89 -5.99 10.21 1.47
N ARG A 90 -4.82 9.59 1.35
CA ARG A 90 -3.71 10.08 0.52
C ARG A 90 -3.79 9.53 -0.91
N ASP A 91 -3.23 10.29 -1.84
CA ASP A 91 -2.93 9.82 -3.19
C ASP A 91 -1.68 8.97 -3.14
N VAL A 92 -1.84 7.65 -3.36
CA VAL A 92 -0.80 6.65 -3.16
C VAL A 92 -0.55 5.91 -4.47
N THR A 93 0.70 5.93 -4.93
CA THR A 93 1.17 5.04 -5.99
C THR A 93 2.14 4.02 -5.43
N ILE A 94 1.97 2.75 -5.81
CA ILE A 94 2.82 1.64 -5.38
C ILE A 94 3.68 1.22 -6.57
N TRP A 95 4.99 1.21 -6.38
CA TRP A 95 5.97 0.69 -7.33
C TRP A 95 6.60 -0.59 -6.76
N PRO A 96 6.18 -1.79 -7.22
CA PRO A 96 6.77 -3.04 -6.77
C PRO A 96 8.13 -3.31 -7.42
N ASP A 97 8.92 -4.18 -6.79
CA ASP A 97 10.06 -4.82 -7.43
C ASP A 97 9.58 -5.68 -8.61
N ASN A 98 10.40 -5.79 -9.65
CA ASN A 98 10.04 -6.56 -10.85
C ASN A 98 10.20 -8.08 -10.66
N ASP A 99 9.48 -8.64 -9.68
CA ASP A 99 9.41 -10.06 -9.39
C ASP A 99 8.08 -10.49 -8.74
N GLN A 100 7.85 -11.80 -8.64
CA GLN A 100 6.60 -12.33 -8.08
C GLN A 100 6.36 -11.93 -6.61
N PRO A 101 7.36 -11.98 -5.70
CA PRO A 101 7.19 -11.46 -4.34
C PRO A 101 6.79 -9.99 -4.28
N GLY A 102 7.40 -9.12 -5.09
CA GLY A 102 7.11 -7.69 -5.15
C GLY A 102 5.68 -7.41 -5.60
N PHE A 103 5.20 -8.11 -6.64
CA PHE A 103 3.80 -7.97 -7.09
C PHE A 103 2.80 -8.39 -6.00
N LYS A 104 3.07 -9.50 -5.30
CA LYS A 104 2.24 -9.95 -4.18
C LYS A 104 2.22 -8.92 -3.04
N ALA A 105 3.36 -8.32 -2.74
CA ALA A 105 3.44 -7.27 -1.73
C ALA A 105 2.59 -6.05 -2.13
N ALA A 106 2.70 -5.60 -3.38
CA ALA A 106 1.89 -4.48 -3.88
C ALA A 106 0.37 -4.77 -3.81
N ASP A 107 -0.06 -5.98 -4.14
CA ASP A 107 -1.48 -6.36 -4.02
C ASP A 107 -1.97 -6.33 -2.58
N ILE A 108 -1.19 -6.85 -1.63
CA ILE A 108 -1.51 -6.79 -0.19
C ILE A 108 -1.65 -5.35 0.28
N ILE A 109 -0.70 -4.48 -0.10
CA ILE A 109 -0.70 -3.06 0.30
C ILE A 109 -1.91 -2.35 -0.30
N LYS A 110 -2.18 -2.58 -1.59
CA LYS A 110 -3.35 -2.04 -2.31
C LYS A 110 -4.65 -2.43 -1.60
N ASP A 111 -4.82 -3.70 -1.27
CA ASP A 111 -6.03 -4.19 -0.61
C ASP A 111 -6.20 -3.59 0.79
N LYS A 112 -5.12 -3.42 1.55
CA LYS A 112 -5.17 -2.80 2.87
C LYS A 112 -5.49 -1.31 2.81
N LEU A 113 -4.90 -0.58 1.88
CA LEU A 113 -5.20 0.83 1.67
C LEU A 113 -6.63 1.01 1.19
N ASN A 114 -7.11 0.19 0.25
CA ASN A 114 -8.48 0.22 -0.21
C ASN A 114 -9.46 -0.03 0.94
N LYS A 115 -9.21 -1.04 1.79
CA LYS A 115 -10.02 -1.28 3.00
C LYS A 115 -9.98 -0.11 3.97
N ALA A 116 -8.81 0.46 4.21
CA ALA A 116 -8.66 1.62 5.09
C ALA A 116 -9.40 2.85 4.53
N ASN A 117 -9.45 3.00 3.21
CA ASN A 117 -10.13 4.08 2.49
C ASN A 117 -11.62 3.79 2.21
N ASP A 118 -12.21 2.74 2.79
CA ASP A 118 -13.62 2.36 2.54
C ASP A 118 -13.91 2.13 1.04
N HIS A 119 -12.90 1.65 0.30
CA HIS A 119 -12.87 1.47 -1.16
C HIS A 119 -13.04 2.77 -1.97
N ILE A 120 -12.93 3.92 -1.33
CA ILE A 120 -13.00 5.25 -1.91
C ILE A 120 -11.60 5.86 -1.80
N GLY A 121 -10.73 5.58 -2.77
CA GLY A 121 -9.34 5.99 -2.63
C GLY A 121 -8.53 5.98 -3.92
N PHE A 122 -7.43 6.72 -3.89
CA PHE A 122 -6.50 6.94 -4.99
C PHE A 122 -5.29 6.02 -4.84
N VAL A 123 -5.50 4.72 -4.93
CA VAL A 123 -4.41 3.74 -4.84
C VAL A 123 -4.13 3.18 -6.22
N SER A 124 -2.96 3.51 -6.74
CA SER A 124 -2.47 3.12 -8.06
C SER A 124 -1.30 2.16 -7.93
N VAL A 125 -1.20 1.16 -8.82
CA VAL A 125 -0.07 0.21 -8.84
C VAL A 125 0.59 0.25 -10.21
N VAL A 126 1.89 0.52 -10.22
CA VAL A 126 2.70 0.43 -11.45
C VAL A 126 2.94 -1.03 -11.78
N ASP A 127 2.89 -1.36 -13.07
CA ASP A 127 3.22 -2.68 -13.62
C ASP A 127 4.63 -2.62 -14.26
N PRO A 128 5.71 -2.99 -13.53
CA PRO A 128 7.08 -2.89 -14.04
C PRO A 128 7.33 -3.66 -15.35
N PRO A 129 6.77 -4.87 -15.56
CA PRO A 129 6.81 -5.55 -16.85
C PRO A 129 6.16 -4.80 -18.01
N ARG A 130 5.23 -3.87 -17.73
CA ARG A 130 4.45 -3.17 -18.76
C ARG A 130 4.31 -1.68 -18.44
N LEU A 131 5.35 -0.92 -18.75
CA LEU A 131 5.37 0.53 -18.57
C LEU A 131 4.75 1.25 -19.77
N LYS A 132 4.06 2.36 -19.51
CA LYS A 132 3.55 3.27 -20.55
C LYS A 132 4.23 4.62 -20.43
N PHE A 133 4.94 5.03 -21.48
CA PHE A 133 5.57 6.35 -21.59
C PHE A 133 5.82 6.70 -23.07
N ASN A 134 5.94 7.98 -23.40
CA ASN A 134 6.00 8.48 -24.79
C ASN A 134 4.85 7.96 -25.67
N GLY A 135 3.66 7.80 -25.10
CA GLY A 135 2.46 7.31 -25.81
C GLY A 135 2.47 5.82 -26.21
N SER A 136 3.53 5.07 -25.89
CA SER A 136 3.67 3.64 -26.24
C SER A 136 3.79 2.76 -25.00
N PHE A 137 3.40 1.49 -25.14
CA PHE A 137 3.66 0.47 -24.13
C PHE A 137 5.03 -0.16 -24.37
N HIS A 138 5.84 -0.23 -23.33
CA HIS A 138 7.16 -0.86 -23.32
C HIS A 138 7.08 -2.09 -22.43
N LYS A 139 7.26 -3.26 -23.05
CA LYS A 139 7.19 -4.55 -22.38
C LYS A 139 8.59 -5.06 -22.04
N ASP A 140 8.78 -5.60 -20.84
CA ASP A 140 10.00 -6.26 -20.38
C ASP A 140 11.26 -5.38 -20.50
N LEU A 141 11.09 -4.05 -20.35
CA LEU A 141 12.20 -3.09 -20.41
C LEU A 141 13.09 -3.16 -19.17
N LEU A 142 12.48 -3.48 -18.03
CA LEU A 142 13.15 -3.61 -16.74
C LEU A 142 13.64 -5.07 -16.55
N PRO A 143 14.90 -5.28 -16.15
CA PRO A 143 15.39 -6.61 -15.79
C PRO A 143 14.59 -7.27 -14.67
N GLU A 144 14.70 -8.60 -14.54
CA GLU A 144 14.13 -9.33 -13.40
C GLU A 144 14.75 -8.81 -12.09
N LYS A 145 13.91 -8.62 -11.06
CA LYS A 145 14.29 -8.06 -9.75
C LYS A 145 14.81 -6.62 -9.78
N TRP A 146 14.56 -5.90 -10.87
CA TRP A 146 14.90 -4.49 -10.94
C TRP A 146 14.05 -3.69 -9.95
N ASP A 147 14.70 -2.79 -9.21
CA ASP A 147 14.07 -1.85 -8.28
C ASP A 147 14.38 -0.38 -8.66
N LEU A 148 13.72 0.59 -8.01
CA LEU A 148 13.96 2.03 -8.26
C LEU A 148 15.33 2.54 -7.80
N ALA A 149 16.10 1.72 -7.08
CA ALA A 149 17.48 2.02 -6.71
C ALA A 149 18.47 1.62 -7.81
N ASP A 150 18.08 0.71 -8.69
CA ASP A 150 18.90 0.22 -9.78
C ASP A 150 19.10 1.24 -10.90
N ARG A 151 20.14 0.99 -11.70
CA ARG A 151 20.44 1.83 -12.87
C ARG A 151 19.34 1.67 -13.91
N LEU A 152 18.88 2.80 -14.44
CA LEU A 152 17.92 2.83 -15.54
C LEU A 152 18.51 2.14 -16.80
N PRO A 153 17.73 1.30 -17.50
CA PRO A 153 18.12 0.71 -18.78
C PRO A 153 18.47 1.77 -19.84
N LYS A 154 19.25 1.38 -20.85
CA LYS A 154 19.61 2.28 -21.96
C LYS A 154 18.34 2.80 -22.65
N GLY A 155 18.21 4.12 -22.78
CA GLY A 155 17.05 4.78 -23.39
C GLY A 155 15.93 5.13 -22.42
N MET A 156 16.02 4.71 -21.16
CA MET A 156 15.10 5.10 -20.10
C MET A 156 15.65 6.30 -19.32
N THR A 157 14.81 7.31 -19.10
CA THR A 157 15.15 8.50 -18.33
C THR A 157 14.26 8.61 -17.09
N ILE A 158 14.65 9.47 -16.13
CA ILE A 158 13.83 9.78 -14.95
C ILE A 158 12.47 10.37 -15.38
N ALA A 159 12.43 11.12 -16.48
CA ALA A 159 11.18 11.64 -17.02
C ALA A 159 10.21 10.52 -17.44
N ASN A 160 10.72 9.44 -18.02
CA ASN A 160 9.90 8.27 -18.39
C ASN A 160 9.34 7.55 -17.15
N VAL A 161 10.13 7.45 -16.06
CA VAL A 161 9.67 6.89 -14.78
C VAL A 161 8.52 7.73 -14.24
N LYS A 162 8.69 9.05 -14.22
CA LYS A 162 7.67 9.99 -13.77
C LYS A 162 6.40 9.89 -14.62
N GLU A 163 6.54 9.83 -15.93
CA GLU A 163 5.41 9.68 -16.85
C GLU A 163 4.67 8.35 -16.61
N ALA A 164 5.40 7.26 -16.36
CA ALA A 164 4.80 5.97 -16.02
C ALA A 164 3.97 6.04 -14.73
N ILE A 165 4.48 6.69 -13.68
CA ILE A 165 3.72 6.91 -12.42
C ILE A 165 2.47 7.74 -12.70
N GLU A 166 2.60 8.86 -13.40
CA GLU A 166 1.50 9.77 -13.68
C GLU A 166 0.42 9.13 -14.56
N ASN A 167 0.81 8.30 -15.52
CA ASN A 167 -0.11 7.57 -16.39
C ASN A 167 -1.01 6.61 -15.61
N VAL A 168 -0.47 5.89 -14.63
CA VAL A 168 -1.26 4.98 -13.79
C VAL A 168 -2.18 5.79 -12.88
N ARG A 169 -1.66 6.86 -12.28
CA ARG A 169 -2.41 7.75 -11.41
C ARG A 169 -3.60 8.42 -12.13
N SER A 170 -3.36 8.93 -13.33
CA SER A 170 -4.39 9.56 -14.17
C SER A 170 -5.44 8.54 -14.64
N ALA A 171 -5.04 7.33 -15.04
CA ALA A 171 -5.97 6.28 -15.43
C ALA A 171 -6.90 5.87 -14.28
N HIS A 172 -6.39 5.86 -13.04
CA HIS A 172 -7.20 5.60 -11.86
C HIS A 172 -8.21 6.71 -11.58
N LEU A 173 -7.80 7.98 -11.72
CA LEU A 173 -8.70 9.14 -11.58
C LEU A 173 -9.83 9.12 -12.61
N ASP A 174 -9.53 8.83 -13.87
CA ASP A 174 -10.54 8.72 -14.92
C ASP A 174 -11.54 7.59 -14.62
N MET A 175 -11.06 6.43 -14.16
CA MET A 175 -11.93 5.31 -13.79
C MET A 175 -12.87 5.66 -12.63
N GLN A 176 -12.36 6.35 -11.59
CA GLN A 176 -13.16 6.81 -10.45
C GLN A 176 -14.22 7.84 -10.88
N GLN A 177 -13.84 8.78 -11.76
CA GLN A 177 -14.76 9.77 -12.30
C GLN A 177 -15.91 9.07 -13.05
N ILE A 178 -15.60 8.08 -13.89
CA ILE A 178 -16.60 7.28 -14.63
C ILE A 178 -17.53 6.55 -13.66
N GLN A 179 -16.97 5.89 -12.62
CA GLN A 179 -17.78 5.18 -11.61
C GLN A 179 -18.73 6.14 -10.87
N SER A 180 -18.27 7.33 -10.51
CA SER A 180 -19.10 8.33 -9.84
C SER A 180 -20.28 8.79 -10.72
N VAL A 181 -20.04 8.99 -12.02
CA VAL A 181 -21.09 9.36 -12.99
C VAL A 181 -22.12 8.23 -13.12
N ILE A 182 -21.67 6.98 -13.20
CA ILE A 182 -22.57 5.81 -13.27
C ILE A 182 -23.42 5.72 -12.00
N GLN A 183 -22.82 5.85 -10.82
CA GLN A 183 -23.54 5.81 -9.54
C GLN A 183 -24.59 6.93 -9.45
N ASN A 184 -24.23 8.16 -9.81
CA ASN A 184 -25.16 9.30 -9.83
C ASN A 184 -26.31 9.08 -10.83
N THR A 185 -26.02 8.50 -11.99
CA THR A 185 -27.03 8.19 -13.00
C THR A 185 -28.00 7.11 -12.50
N ASN A 186 -27.48 6.05 -11.88
CA ASN A 186 -28.29 5.00 -11.28
C ASN A 186 -29.17 5.55 -10.16
N PHE A 187 -28.61 6.39 -9.27
CA PHE A 187 -29.38 7.03 -8.20
C PHE A 187 -30.54 7.89 -8.73
N LYS A 188 -30.29 8.69 -9.77
CA LYS A 188 -31.36 9.46 -10.45
C LYS A 188 -32.44 8.56 -11.04
N LEU A 189 -32.04 7.49 -11.73
CA LEU A 189 -33.00 6.52 -12.31
C LEU A 189 -33.83 5.82 -11.22
N THR A 190 -33.22 5.43 -10.11
CA THR A 190 -33.92 4.81 -8.98
C THR A 190 -34.95 5.76 -8.37
N ASN A 191 -34.61 7.04 -8.19
CA ASN A 191 -35.56 8.03 -7.67
C ASN A 191 -36.69 8.32 -8.66
N MET A 192 -36.42 8.38 -9.96
CA MET A 192 -37.46 8.55 -10.98
C MET A 192 -38.44 7.38 -11.03
N LEU A 193 -37.97 6.15 -10.85
CA LEU A 193 -38.82 4.94 -10.81
C LEU A 193 -39.62 4.80 -9.49
N ALA A 194 -39.18 5.47 -8.42
CA ALA A 194 -39.85 5.46 -7.12
C ALA A 194 -40.99 6.50 -7.02
N GLU A 195 -41.08 7.44 -7.97
CA GLU A 195 -42.12 8.48 -8.04
C GLU A 195 -43.29 8.15 -8.99
N GLU A 196 -43.50 6.88 -9.37
CA GLU A 196 -44.72 6.46 -10.09
C GLU A 196 -45.95 6.63 -9.16
N PRO A 197 -46.91 7.53 -9.47
CA PRO A 197 -48.07 7.73 -8.62
C PRO A 197 -49.06 6.56 -8.79
N SER A 198 -49.46 5.95 -7.67
CA SER A 198 -50.56 4.97 -7.64
C SER A 198 -51.91 5.69 -7.87
N GLU A 199 -52.33 5.85 -9.11
CA GLU A 199 -53.65 6.41 -9.40
C GLU A 199 -54.37 5.61 -10.48
N ALA A 200 -55.05 4.52 -10.07
CA ALA A 200 -56.12 3.89 -10.85
C ALA A 200 -56.99 2.94 -9.99
N THR A 201 -57.62 3.42 -8.92
CA THR A 201 -58.82 2.75 -8.35
C THR A 201 -59.82 3.75 -7.82
N ASP A 202 -60.46 4.53 -8.70
CA ASP A 202 -61.80 5.04 -8.40
C ASP A 202 -62.54 5.45 -9.66
N LYS A 203 -63.34 4.52 -10.21
CA LYS A 203 -64.54 4.80 -11.05
C LYS A 203 -65.16 3.49 -11.52
N ALA A 204 -66.04 2.92 -10.70
CA ALA A 204 -67.18 2.12 -11.15
C ALA A 204 -68.13 1.89 -9.97
N ARG A 205 -68.82 2.94 -9.53
CA ARG A 205 -70.03 2.79 -8.72
C ARG A 205 -71.14 3.63 -9.34
N SER A 206 -71.79 3.06 -10.34
CA SER A 206 -73.09 3.50 -10.84
C SER A 206 -73.60 2.47 -11.84
N VAL A 207 -74.86 2.04 -11.66
CA VAL A 207 -75.70 1.28 -12.62
C VAL A 207 -75.37 -0.23 -12.65
N ASP A 208 -76.20 -1.17 -12.17
CA ASP A 208 -77.64 -1.37 -12.37
C ASP A 208 -78.35 -2.02 -11.15
N GLN A 209 -79.54 -1.52 -10.85
CA GLN A 209 -80.63 -2.26 -10.21
C GLN A 209 -81.51 -2.85 -11.32
N GLU A 210 -81.57 -4.17 -11.43
CA GLU A 210 -82.61 -5.00 -12.07
C GLU A 210 -81.99 -6.41 -12.12
N VAL A 211 -82.56 -7.50 -11.60
CA VAL A 211 -83.89 -8.07 -11.81
C VAL A 211 -84.18 -9.07 -10.67
N GLN A 212 -85.48 -9.22 -10.42
CA GLN A 212 -86.19 -10.33 -9.77
C GLN A 212 -85.58 -11.73 -9.88
#